data_AF-A0A962YAW5-F1
#
_entry.id   AF-A0A962YAW5-F1
#
_cell.length_a   1.000
_cell.length_b   1.000
_cell.length_c   1.000
_cell.angle_alpha   90.00
_cell.angle_beta   90.00
_cell.angle_gamma   90.00
#
_symmetry.space_group_name_H-M   'P 1'
#
loop_
_entity.id
_entity.type
_entity.pdbx_description
1 polymer ?
#
loop_
_entity_poly.entity_id
_entity_poly.type
_entity_poly.pdbx_seq_one_letter_code
_entity_poly.pdbx_strand_id
1 'polypeptide(L)'
;MSSRLEQRADAQPAASSRRTIWARLALSPGYQAISATLLKTERRRFWLLASFPLIWVLVANLGPILQMFKISFLDAYPPSIGQTPQWTLANWLSFFEESIFIIPYTRTIVFSAVLTLITLILTYPVAYYLAKHVSRQRQLLFLLLLLVPFWVGEIVRTYAIM
;
A
#
# COMPACT_ATOMS: atom_id res chain seq x y z
N MET A 1 28.29 31.49 -55.18
CA MET A 1 27.57 31.70 -53.92
C MET A 1 26.09 31.96 -54.26
N SER A 2 25.36 30.93 -54.69
CA SER A 2 23.89 31.02 -54.93
C SER A 2 23.22 29.70 -55.34
N SER A 3 23.93 28.59 -55.61
CA SER A 3 23.31 27.35 -56.14
C SER A 3 23.15 26.17 -55.16
N ARG A 4 23.41 26.36 -53.85
CA ARG A 4 23.18 25.32 -52.82
C ARG A 4 22.02 25.62 -51.86
N LEU A 5 21.29 26.72 -52.06
CA LEU A 5 20.18 27.11 -51.18
C LEU A 5 18.81 26.67 -51.69
N GLU A 6 18.68 26.24 -52.95
CA GLU A 6 17.39 25.77 -53.50
C GLU A 6 17.15 24.27 -53.33
N GLN A 7 18.13 23.50 -52.84
CA GLN A 7 17.96 22.05 -52.62
C GLN A 7 17.48 21.70 -51.20
N ARG A 8 17.09 22.70 -50.39
CA ARG A 8 16.54 22.54 -49.04
C ARG A 8 15.07 22.94 -48.93
N ALA A 9 14.33 22.96 -50.04
CA ALA A 9 12.91 23.32 -50.06
C ALA A 9 11.94 22.13 -50.13
N ASP A 10 12.42 20.88 -50.22
CA ASP A 10 11.56 19.67 -50.24
C ASP A 10 11.73 18.79 -49.00
N ALA A 11 11.81 19.42 -47.82
CA ALA A 11 11.59 18.72 -46.57
C ALA A 11 10.08 18.63 -46.28
N GLN A 12 9.35 17.86 -47.10
CA GLN A 12 8.06 17.35 -46.67
C GLN A 12 8.31 16.34 -45.54
N PRO A 13 7.79 16.56 -44.32
CA PRO A 13 7.87 15.54 -43.30
C PRO A 13 6.94 14.41 -43.75
N ALA A 14 7.52 13.35 -44.31
CA ALA A 14 6.88 12.05 -44.38
C ALA A 14 6.71 11.57 -42.94
N ALA A 15 5.72 12.13 -42.25
CA ALA A 15 5.11 11.58 -41.06
C ALA A 15 4.47 10.27 -41.49
N SER A 16 5.32 9.25 -41.62
CA SER A 16 4.96 7.86 -41.78
C SER A 16 4.07 7.53 -40.59
N SER A 17 2.78 7.70 -40.83
CA SER A 17 1.66 7.33 -40.00
C SER A 17 1.73 5.82 -39.80
N ARG A 18 2.62 5.35 -38.92
CA ARG A 18 2.47 4.06 -38.25
C ARG A 18 1.22 4.20 -37.41
N ARG A 19 0.06 3.93 -38.03
CA ARG A 19 -1.20 3.77 -37.32
C ARG A 19 -1.03 2.52 -36.47
N THR A 20 -0.53 2.71 -35.26
CA THR A 20 -0.38 1.64 -34.28
C THR A 20 -1.74 0.96 -34.11
N ILE A 21 -1.76 -0.35 -33.84
CA ILE A 21 -3.00 -1.12 -33.64
C ILE A 21 -3.92 -0.42 -32.61
N TRP A 22 -3.32 0.23 -31.61
CA TRP A 22 -3.97 1.07 -30.61
C TRP A 22 -4.71 2.28 -31.19
N ALA A 23 -4.18 2.93 -32.22
CA ALA A 23 -4.84 4.06 -32.90
C ALA A 23 -6.11 3.61 -33.64
N ARG A 24 -6.10 2.39 -34.23
CA ARG A 24 -7.28 1.82 -34.89
C ARG A 24 -8.36 1.41 -33.90
N LEU A 25 -7.98 0.89 -32.73
CA LEU A 25 -8.91 0.56 -31.64
C LEU A 25 -9.53 1.81 -31.00
N ALA A 26 -8.75 2.87 -30.79
CA ALA A 26 -9.23 4.13 -30.21
C ALA A 26 -10.22 4.88 -31.11
N LEU A 27 -10.11 4.69 -32.43
CA LEU A 27 -11.02 5.27 -33.42
C LEU A 27 -12.26 4.40 -33.70
N SER A 28 -12.38 3.24 -33.04
CA SER A 28 -13.55 2.39 -33.24
C SER A 28 -14.80 3.03 -32.60
N PRO A 29 -15.95 3.06 -33.31
CA PRO A 29 -17.16 3.71 -32.82
C PRO A 29 -17.69 3.06 -31.53
N GLY A 30 -17.46 1.75 -31.35
CA GLY A 30 -17.77 1.05 -30.11
C GLY A 30 -16.94 1.54 -28.93
N TYR A 31 -15.63 1.76 -29.11
CA TYR A 31 -14.76 2.28 -28.06
C TYR A 31 -15.13 3.72 -27.68
N GLN A 32 -15.47 4.57 -28.66
CA GLN A 32 -15.89 5.95 -28.41
C GLN A 32 -17.24 6.03 -27.70
N ALA A 33 -18.21 5.19 -28.06
CA ALA A 33 -19.51 5.14 -27.38
C ALA A 33 -19.38 4.68 -25.92
N ILE A 34 -18.56 3.66 -25.66
CA ILE A 34 -18.33 3.11 -24.32
C ILE A 34 -17.54 4.09 -23.46
N SER A 35 -16.50 4.71 -23.99
CA SER A 35 -15.70 5.71 -23.23
C SER A 35 -16.48 6.99 -22.95
N ALA A 36 -17.27 7.49 -23.91
CA ALA A 36 -18.11 8.68 -23.72
C ALA A 36 -19.23 8.49 -22.67
N THR A 37 -19.71 7.26 -22.48
CA THR A 37 -20.78 6.94 -21.52
C THR A 37 -20.25 6.52 -20.14
N LEU A 38 -19.23 5.67 -20.08
CA LEU A 38 -18.64 5.20 -18.82
C LEU A 38 -17.71 6.23 -18.16
N LEU A 39 -17.00 7.05 -18.94
CA LEU A 39 -16.03 8.03 -18.46
C LEU A 39 -16.57 9.48 -18.52
N LYS A 40 -17.88 9.65 -18.73
CA LYS A 40 -18.55 10.96 -18.89
C LYS A 40 -18.26 11.93 -17.74
N THR A 41 -18.03 11.42 -16.54
CA THR A 41 -17.77 12.21 -15.33
C THR A 41 -16.46 11.77 -14.70
N GLU A 42 -15.59 12.72 -14.36
CA GLU A 42 -14.28 12.47 -13.74
C GLU A 42 -14.40 11.60 -12.49
N ARG A 43 -15.43 11.85 -11.66
CA ARG A 43 -15.71 11.06 -10.45
C ARG A 43 -16.05 9.60 -10.77
N ARG A 44 -16.83 9.32 -11.81
CA ARG A 44 -17.22 7.95 -12.20
C ARG A 44 -16.03 7.19 -12.78
N ARG A 45 -15.22 7.87 -13.61
CA ARG A 45 -13.96 7.34 -14.13
C ARG A 45 -12.98 6.99 -13.00
N PHE A 46 -12.81 7.89 -12.02
CA PHE A 46 -11.97 7.62 -10.85
C PHE A 46 -12.44 6.38 -10.09
N TRP A 47 -13.72 6.30 -9.72
CA TRP A 47 -14.25 5.15 -8.98
C TRP A 47 -14.24 3.85 -9.78
N LEU A 48 -14.47 3.88 -11.09
CA LEU A 48 -14.38 2.67 -11.94
C LEU A 48 -12.96 2.13 -12.06
N LEU A 49 -11.96 3.02 -12.12
CA LEU A 49 -10.55 2.61 -12.19
C LEU A 49 -10.01 2.20 -10.82
N ALA A 50 -10.46 2.88 -9.76
CA ALA A 50 -10.04 2.61 -8.39
C ALA A 50 -10.78 1.41 -7.77
N SER A 51 -11.98 1.06 -8.25
CA SER A 51 -12.79 -0.01 -7.64
C SER A 51 -12.09 -1.36 -7.70
N PHE A 52 -11.50 -1.73 -8.84
CA PHE A 52 -10.79 -3.00 -8.98
C PHE A 52 -9.64 -3.17 -7.97
N PRO A 53 -8.63 -2.27 -7.92
CA PRO A 53 -7.55 -2.39 -6.94
C PRO A 53 -8.04 -2.21 -5.50
N LEU A 54 -9.04 -1.36 -5.25
CA LEU A 54 -9.57 -1.16 -3.90
C LEU A 54 -10.31 -2.39 -3.38
N ILE A 55 -11.18 -2.99 -4.20
CA ILE A 55 -11.87 -4.23 -3.86
C ILE A 55 -10.84 -5.35 -3.65
N TRP A 56 -9.84 -5.45 -4.51
CA TRP A 56 -8.78 -6.44 -4.36
C TRP A 56 -8.05 -6.29 -3.02
N VAL A 57 -7.55 -5.08 -2.69
CA VAL A 57 -6.84 -4.81 -1.43
C VAL A 57 -7.74 -5.05 -0.22
N LEU A 58 -9.00 -4.59 -0.28
CA LEU A 58 -9.95 -4.79 0.81
C LEU A 58 -10.25 -6.28 1.01
N VAL A 59 -10.59 -7.03 -0.04
CA VAL A 59 -10.91 -8.46 0.11
C VAL A 59 -9.69 -9.26 0.57
N ALA A 60 -8.51 -8.99 -0.01
CA ALA A 60 -7.29 -9.70 0.36
C ALA A 60 -6.84 -9.42 1.81
N ASN A 61 -7.07 -8.21 2.34
CA ASN A 61 -6.69 -7.86 3.70
C ASN A 61 -7.80 -8.19 4.73
N LEU A 62 -9.04 -7.81 4.43
CA LEU A 62 -10.18 -8.01 5.33
C LEU A 62 -10.65 -9.46 5.35
N GLY A 63 -10.49 -10.22 4.25
CA GLY A 63 -10.91 -11.62 4.16
C GLY A 63 -10.33 -12.49 5.27
N PRO A 64 -9.00 -12.57 5.42
CA PRO A 64 -8.37 -13.32 6.51
C PRO A 64 -8.75 -12.81 7.91
N ILE A 65 -8.90 -11.50 8.07
CA ILE A 65 -9.31 -10.89 9.36
C ILE A 65 -10.73 -11.34 9.72
N LEU A 66 -11.68 -11.30 8.77
CA LEU A 66 -13.05 -11.76 8.96
C LEU A 66 -13.12 -13.27 9.20
N GLN A 67 -12.26 -14.04 8.54
CA GLN A 67 -12.14 -15.47 8.78
C GLN A 67 -11.65 -15.77 10.21
N MET A 68 -10.61 -15.08 10.67
CA MET A 68 -10.11 -15.22 12.05
C MET A 68 -11.14 -14.75 13.07
N PHE A 69 -11.85 -13.66 12.77
CA PHE A 69 -12.95 -13.18 13.60
C PHE A 69 -14.05 -14.24 13.73
N LYS A 70 -14.45 -14.90 12.63
CA LYS A 70 -15.39 -16.01 12.66
C LYS A 70 -14.88 -17.17 13.50
N ILE A 71 -13.61 -17.56 13.34
CA ILE A 71 -12.98 -18.66 14.07
C ILE A 71 -12.95 -18.37 15.58
N SER A 72 -12.81 -17.11 16.00
CA SER A 72 -12.82 -16.73 17.42
C SER A 72 -14.11 -17.12 18.16
N PHE A 73 -15.22 -17.32 17.45
CA PHE A 73 -16.49 -17.77 18.02
C PHE A 73 -16.71 -19.28 17.91
N LEU A 74 -15.73 -20.05 17.42
CA LEU A 74 -15.78 -21.50 17.37
C LEU A 74 -15.09 -22.08 18.60
N ASP A 75 -15.67 -23.12 19.19
CA ASP A 75 -15.13 -23.81 20.37
C ASP A 75 -13.73 -24.41 20.16
N ALA A 76 -13.46 -24.96 18.99
CA ALA A 76 -12.17 -25.51 18.63
C ALA A 76 -11.87 -25.34 17.14
N TYR A 77 -10.62 -24.97 16.83
CA TYR A 77 -10.09 -24.92 15.47
C TYR A 77 -8.60 -25.32 15.47
N PRO A 78 -8.15 -26.26 14.63
CA PRO A 78 -8.92 -27.00 13.61
C PRO A 78 -9.89 -28.03 14.23
N PRO A 79 -10.95 -28.45 13.52
CA PRO A 79 -11.90 -29.45 14.01
C PRO A 79 -11.18 -30.75 14.34
N SER A 80 -11.44 -31.32 15.52
CA SER A 80 -10.98 -32.66 15.85
C SER A 80 -11.74 -33.70 15.02
N ILE A 81 -11.11 -34.85 14.79
CA ILE A 81 -11.70 -35.92 13.95
C ILE A 81 -13.05 -36.35 14.56
N GLY A 82 -14.13 -36.17 13.80
CA GLY A 82 -15.48 -36.56 14.23
C GLY A 82 -16.24 -35.50 15.03
N GLN A 83 -15.67 -34.32 15.29
CA GLN A 83 -16.38 -33.22 15.94
C GLN A 83 -16.62 -32.06 14.96
N THR A 84 -17.84 -31.52 14.99
CA THR A 84 -18.19 -30.30 14.27
C THR A 84 -18.01 -29.10 15.21
N PRO A 85 -17.24 -28.06 14.84
CA PRO A 85 -17.08 -26.88 15.67
C PRO A 85 -18.43 -26.25 16.02
N GLN A 86 -18.65 -25.97 17.30
CA GLN A 86 -19.85 -25.31 17.77
C GLN A 86 -19.59 -23.82 18.01
N TRP A 87 -20.62 -23.01 17.85
CA TRP A 87 -20.56 -21.59 18.16
C TRP A 87 -20.58 -21.38 19.67
N THR A 88 -19.57 -20.69 20.19
CA THR A 88 -19.43 -20.40 21.62
C THR A 88 -18.83 -19.02 21.87
N LEU A 89 -19.11 -18.46 23.04
CA LEU A 89 -18.48 -17.24 23.56
C LEU A 89 -17.49 -17.55 24.69
N ALA A 90 -17.31 -18.83 25.05
CA ALA A 90 -16.43 -19.23 26.14
C ALA A 90 -14.98 -18.75 25.94
N ASN A 91 -14.46 -18.81 24.70
CA ASN A 91 -13.10 -18.35 24.37
C ASN A 91 -12.87 -16.87 24.70
N TRP A 92 -13.88 -16.03 24.49
CA TRP A 92 -13.79 -14.61 24.83
C TRP A 92 -13.71 -14.41 26.34
N LEU A 93 -14.43 -15.21 27.13
CA LEU A 93 -14.37 -15.15 28.59
C LEU A 93 -13.01 -15.66 29.10
N SER A 94 -12.56 -16.81 28.61
CA SER A 94 -11.25 -17.39 28.94
C SER A 94 -10.09 -16.43 28.66
N PHE A 95 -10.18 -15.63 27.59
CA PHE A 95 -9.17 -14.61 27.28
C PHE A 95 -8.99 -13.60 28.43
N PHE A 96 -10.06 -13.17 29.09
CA PHE A 96 -9.99 -12.17 30.17
C PHE A 96 -9.69 -12.79 31.54
N GLU A 97 -9.99 -14.07 31.73
CA GLU A 97 -9.76 -14.77 33.00
C GLU A 97 -8.34 -15.35 33.10
N GLU A 98 -7.79 -15.85 31.99
CA GLU A 98 -6.49 -16.51 32.04
C GLU A 98 -5.32 -15.52 31.95
N SER A 99 -4.43 -15.59 32.95
CA SER A 99 -3.24 -14.74 33.03
C SER A 99 -2.28 -14.91 31.85
N ILE A 100 -2.29 -16.07 31.20
CA ILE A 100 -1.45 -16.36 30.03
C ILE A 100 -1.76 -15.44 28.85
N PHE A 101 -2.99 -14.93 28.74
CA PHE A 101 -3.38 -14.00 27.68
C PHE A 101 -3.29 -12.55 28.14
N ILE A 102 -3.79 -12.22 29.33
CA ILE A 102 -3.84 -10.83 29.82
C ILE A 102 -2.46 -10.24 30.08
N ILE A 103 -1.51 -11.01 30.61
CA ILE A 103 -0.16 -10.51 30.92
C ILE A 103 0.56 -10.02 29.66
N PRO A 104 0.75 -10.84 28.61
CA PRO A 104 1.43 -10.38 27.39
C PRO A 104 0.63 -9.30 26.64
N TYR A 105 -0.70 -9.36 26.67
CA TYR A 105 -1.55 -8.32 26.08
C TYR A 105 -1.30 -6.95 26.72
N THR A 106 -1.36 -6.89 28.05
CA THR A 106 -1.14 -5.65 28.81
C THR A 106 0.28 -5.16 28.66
N ARG A 107 1.27 -6.05 28.70
CA ARG A 107 2.68 -5.70 28.47
C ARG A 107 2.88 -5.06 27.10
N THR A 108 2.29 -5.62 26.04
CA THR A 108 2.39 -5.07 24.69
C THR A 108 1.77 -3.68 24.59
N ILE A 109 0.61 -3.44 25.22
CA ILE A 109 -0.04 -2.13 25.24
C ILE A 109 0.83 -1.11 25.97
N VAL A 110 1.31 -1.43 27.16
CA VAL A 110 2.15 -0.52 27.95
C VAL A 110 3.47 -0.26 27.21
N PHE A 111 4.10 -1.29 26.67
CA PHE A 111 5.37 -1.18 25.97
C PHE A 111 5.23 -0.33 24.69
N SER A 112 4.20 -0.56 23.88
CA SER A 112 3.94 0.25 22.68
C SER A 112 3.66 1.71 23.02
N ALA A 113 2.83 1.99 24.04
CA ALA A 113 2.54 3.36 24.46
C ALA A 113 3.79 4.09 24.97
N VAL A 114 4.57 3.47 25.86
CA VAL A 114 5.81 4.04 26.38
C VAL A 114 6.83 4.25 25.26
N LEU A 115 6.99 3.25 24.38
CA LEU A 115 7.91 3.35 23.26
C LEU A 115 7.50 4.46 22.28
N THR A 116 6.21 4.63 21.98
CA THR A 116 5.72 5.74 21.16
C THR A 116 6.05 7.10 21.78
N LEU A 117 5.87 7.26 23.10
CA LEU A 117 6.21 8.52 23.77
C LEU A 117 7.73 8.79 23.75
N ILE A 118 8.54 7.78 24.08
CA ILE A 118 10.00 7.90 24.07
C ILE A 118 10.52 8.23 22.67
N THR A 119 10.05 7.49 21.65
CA THR A 119 10.44 7.72 20.26
C THR A 119 9.99 9.08 19.76
N LEU A 120 8.80 9.56 20.15
CA LEU A 120 8.34 10.91 19.82
C LEU A 120 9.26 11.97 20.42
N ILE A 121 9.58 11.88 21.72
CA ILE A 121 10.44 12.85 22.41
C ILE A 121 11.85 12.87 21.81
N LEU A 122 12.42 11.70 21.51
CA LEU A 122 13.78 11.59 20.93
C LEU A 122 13.83 11.98 19.45
N THR A 123 12.83 11.60 18.66
CA THR A 123 12.84 11.81 17.20
C THR A 123 12.37 13.20 16.81
N TYR A 124 11.46 13.81 17.57
CA TYR A 124 10.96 15.15 17.29
C TYR A 124 12.07 16.22 17.15
N PRO A 125 13.08 16.33 18.05
CA PRO A 125 14.15 17.31 17.89
C PRO A 125 14.98 17.06 16.62
N VAL A 126 15.23 15.80 16.27
CA VAL A 126 15.94 15.41 15.04
C VAL A 126 15.14 15.83 13.81
N ALA A 127 13.83 15.54 13.81
CA ALA A 127 12.93 15.94 12.72
C ALA A 127 12.82 17.46 12.58
N TYR A 128 12.73 18.19 13.70
CA TYR A 128 12.71 19.66 13.72
C TYR A 128 14.00 20.26 13.15
N TYR A 129 15.15 19.72 13.58
CA TYR A 129 16.45 20.16 13.08
C TYR A 129 16.57 19.91 11.57
N LEU A 130 16.16 18.72 11.12
CA LEU A 130 16.18 18.33 9.71
C LEU A 130 15.25 19.21 8.86
N ALA A 131 14.09 19.62 9.39
CA ALA A 131 13.14 20.48 8.68
C ALA A 131 13.58 21.95 8.61
N LYS A 132 14.25 22.48 9.64
CA LYS A 132 14.52 23.92 9.77
C LYS A 132 15.97 24.35 9.48
N HIS A 133 16.96 23.49 9.74
CA HIS A 133 18.38 23.88 9.69
C HIS A 133 19.16 23.22 8.55
N VAL A 134 18.66 22.14 7.96
CA VAL A 134 19.38 21.41 6.91
C VAL A 134 19.04 21.98 5.53
N SER A 135 20.07 22.22 4.72
CA SER A 135 19.89 22.69 3.34
C SER A 135 19.14 21.65 2.50
N ARG A 136 18.26 22.11 1.60
CA ARG A 136 17.38 21.25 0.77
C ARG A 136 18.13 20.15 -0.01
N GLN A 137 19.37 20.41 -0.41
CA GLN A 137 20.22 19.43 -1.10
C GLN A 137 20.68 18.28 -0.19
N ARG A 138 20.92 18.54 1.10
CA ARG A 138 21.36 17.52 2.07
C ARG A 138 20.18 16.84 2.78
N GLN A 139 19.03 17.50 2.83
CA GLN A 139 17.83 16.99 3.49
C GLN A 139 17.42 15.60 2.98
N LEU A 140 17.40 15.39 1.66
CA LEU A 140 17.08 14.08 1.07
C LEU A 140 18.07 12.98 1.49
N LEU A 141 19.35 13.32 1.60
CA LEU A 141 20.41 12.39 1.99
C LEU A 141 20.26 11.93 3.44
N PHE A 142 19.93 12.85 4.35
CA PHE A 142 19.62 12.51 5.73
C PHE A 142 18.33 11.69 5.85
N LEU A 143 17.25 12.07 5.16
CA LEU A 143 16.02 11.26 5.14
C LEU A 143 16.28 9.83 4.65
N LEU A 144 17.09 9.67 3.61
CA LEU A 144 17.48 8.36 3.10
C LEU A 144 18.21 7.55 4.17
N LEU A 145 19.17 8.16 4.87
CA LEU A 145 19.92 7.51 5.95
C LEU A 145 19.02 7.05 7.11
N LEU A 146 18.02 7.86 7.48
CA LEU A 146 17.01 7.46 8.48
C LEU A 146 16.15 6.28 8.01
N LEU A 147 15.93 6.14 6.70
CA LEU A 147 15.10 5.08 6.14
C LEU A 147 15.88 3.79 5.85
N VAL A 148 17.22 3.81 5.77
CA VAL A 148 18.05 2.60 5.59
C VAL A 148 17.67 1.45 6.54
N PRO A 149 17.52 1.65 7.86
CA PRO A 149 17.18 0.55 8.76
C PRO A 149 15.81 -0.07 8.45
N PHE A 150 14.87 0.67 7.84
CA PHE A 150 13.57 0.14 7.44
C PHE A 150 13.67 -0.90 6.31
N TRP A 151 14.72 -0.84 5.49
CA TRP A 151 14.96 -1.77 4.39
C TRP A 151 15.62 -3.08 4.84
N VAL A 152 16.18 -3.10 6.05
CA VAL A 152 16.78 -4.28 6.65
C VAL A 152 15.69 -5.12 7.31
N GLY A 153 15.65 -6.41 6.99
CA GLY A 153 14.70 -7.36 7.58
C GLY A 153 14.81 -7.40 9.11
N GLU A 154 13.67 -7.49 9.79
CA GLU A 154 13.58 -7.47 11.26
C GLU A 154 14.50 -8.50 11.92
N ILE A 155 14.62 -9.69 11.33
CA ILE A 155 15.52 -10.77 11.79
C ILE A 155 16.96 -10.28 11.93
N VAL A 156 17.50 -9.62 10.91
CA VAL A 156 18.89 -9.12 10.92
C VAL A 156 19.07 -8.05 12.00
N ARG A 157 18.08 -7.17 12.19
CA ARG A 157 18.11 -6.13 13.23
C ARG A 157 18.11 -6.74 14.63
N THR A 158 17.30 -7.77 14.86
CA THR A 158 17.22 -8.46 16.15
C THR A 158 18.52 -9.20 16.46
N TYR A 159 19.09 -9.93 15.50
CA TYR A 159 20.39 -10.61 15.69
C TYR A 159 21.56 -9.66 15.88
N ALA A 160 21.50 -8.43 15.37
CA ALA A 160 22.58 -7.45 15.57
C ALA A 160 22.63 -6.88 16.99
N ILE A 161 21.55 -7.01 17.76
CA ILE A 161 21.41 -6.48 19.13
C ILE A 161 21.59 -7.59 20.19
N MET A 162 21.36 -8.86 19.81
CA MET A 162 21.65 -10.05 20.64
C MET A 162 23.13 -10.43 20.58
#